data_AF-A0A920J490-F1
#
_entry.id   AF-A0A920J490-F1
#
_cell.length_a   1.000
_cell.length_b   1.000
_cell.length_c   1.000
_cell.angle_alpha   90.00
_cell.angle_beta   90.00
_cell.angle_gamma   90.00
#
_symmetry.space_group_name_H-M   'P 1'
#
loop_
_entity.id
_entity.type
_entity.pdbx_description
1 polymer ?
#
loop_
_entity_poly.entity_id
_entity_poly.type
_entity_poly.pdbx_seq_one_letter_code
_entity_poly.pdbx_strand_id
1 'polypeptide(L)'
;MGGVGKYYRRSIPLSAGNVRRNQLSRLWYRHDVKHIVDVVDPTHPITNGIPESFEFTDELYLAPIFEKNVHPILRSRHEFSSQNFYSADLAIRGQGFSNKDWEHPPTSNAVGWVKHAGNSPVAYLQFGDGPGQYAEPIFRQMIGNAITWASSKEAHDWAQERFQESGSFA
;
A
#
# COMPACT_ATOMS: atom_id res chain seq x y z
N MET A 1 30.77 2.16 21.57
CA MET A 1 29.69 1.19 21.89
C MET A 1 28.37 1.83 21.54
N GLY A 2 27.71 1.35 20.48
CA GLY A 2 26.53 1.98 19.89
C GLY A 2 25.24 1.68 20.66
N GLY A 3 24.47 2.73 20.93
CA GLY A 3 23.13 2.63 21.50
C GLY A 3 22.10 2.29 20.42
N VAL A 4 21.39 1.19 20.61
CA VAL A 4 20.30 0.74 19.73
C VAL A 4 19.01 1.44 20.14
N GLY A 5 18.40 2.17 19.20
CA GLY A 5 17.14 2.88 19.36
C GLY A 5 15.97 1.92 19.65
N LYS A 6 15.20 2.21 20.70
CA LYS A 6 13.97 1.51 21.04
C LYS A 6 12.83 2.03 20.16
N TYR A 7 12.35 1.21 19.22
CA TYR A 7 11.11 1.49 18.49
C TYR A 7 9.89 1.29 19.39
N TYR A 8 8.99 2.28 19.39
CA TYR A 8 7.70 2.26 20.08
C TYR A 8 6.78 1.15 19.53
N ARG A 9 6.48 0.12 20.34
CA ARG A 9 5.30 -0.74 20.15
C ARG A 9 4.13 -0.12 20.91
N ARG A 10 3.14 0.43 20.22
CA ARG A 10 1.79 0.57 20.78
C ARG A 10 0.92 -0.57 20.24
N SER A 11 0.62 -1.50 21.12
CA SER A 11 -0.41 -2.52 20.96
C SER A 11 -1.79 -1.86 21.04
N ILE A 12 -2.58 -1.93 19.97
CA ILE A 12 -4.02 -1.68 20.02
C ILE A 12 -4.67 -3.00 20.43
N PRO A 13 -5.37 -3.10 21.57
CA PRO A 13 -6.06 -4.32 21.96
C PRO A 13 -7.43 -4.38 21.30
N LEU A 14 -7.73 -5.50 20.64
CA LEU A 14 -9.11 -5.93 20.38
C LEU A 14 -9.34 -7.20 21.19
N SER A 15 -10.28 -7.13 22.14
CA SER A 15 -10.87 -8.29 22.81
C SER A 15 -11.83 -8.99 21.83
N ALA A 16 -12.16 -10.27 21.91
CA ALA A 16 -11.82 -11.37 22.81
C ALA A 16 -11.83 -12.67 21.99
N GLY A 17 -10.91 -13.60 22.29
CA GLY A 17 -10.93 -14.95 21.71
C GLY A 17 -9.55 -15.47 21.30
N ASN A 18 -8.70 -15.78 22.28
CA ASN A 18 -7.65 -16.79 22.21
C ASN A 18 -6.78 -16.87 20.92
N VAL A 19 -6.21 -15.75 20.46
CA VAL A 19 -5.16 -15.78 19.44
C VAL A 19 -3.82 -16.06 20.14
N ARG A 20 -3.36 -17.32 20.08
CA ARG A 20 -2.05 -17.74 20.61
C ARG A 20 -0.92 -16.91 19.96
N ARG A 21 0.22 -16.81 20.67
CA ARG A 21 1.48 -16.08 20.41
C ARG A 21 2.17 -16.27 19.02
N ASN A 22 1.47 -16.64 17.95
CA ASN A 22 1.99 -16.80 16.59
C ASN A 22 1.47 -15.69 15.65
N GLN A 23 1.81 -14.43 15.91
CA GLN A 23 1.62 -13.38 14.90
C GLN A 23 2.73 -13.49 13.84
N LEU A 24 2.52 -14.42 12.92
CA LEU A 24 3.22 -14.48 11.64
C LEU A 24 2.86 -13.23 10.81
N SER A 25 3.71 -12.86 9.86
CA SER A 25 3.59 -11.59 9.14
C SER A 25 2.24 -11.48 8.42
N ARG A 26 1.56 -10.35 8.63
CA ARG A 26 0.42 -9.91 7.79
C ARG A 26 0.87 -9.36 6.43
N LEU A 27 2.14 -9.55 6.10
CA LEU A 27 2.80 -9.00 4.94
C LEU A 27 3.38 -10.16 4.15
N TRP A 28 3.06 -10.16 2.87
CA TRP A 28 3.45 -11.14 1.88
C TRP A 28 3.88 -10.39 0.62
N TYR A 29 4.81 -10.95 -0.14
CA TYR A 29 5.47 -10.24 -1.24
C TYR A 29 5.65 -11.13 -2.46
N ARG A 30 5.82 -10.51 -3.63
CA ARG A 30 6.30 -11.17 -4.84
C ARG A 30 7.04 -10.18 -5.73
N HIS A 31 8.31 -10.47 -6.00
CA HIS A 31 9.18 -9.67 -6.86
C HIS A 31 8.85 -9.88 -8.34
N ASP A 32 9.28 -8.91 -9.15
CA ASP A 32 9.30 -8.97 -10.62
C ASP A 32 7.96 -9.38 -11.25
N VAL A 33 6.84 -8.93 -10.68
CA VAL A 33 5.51 -9.22 -11.22
C VAL A 33 5.19 -8.24 -12.33
N LYS A 34 5.18 -8.74 -13.56
CA LYS A 34 4.63 -8.04 -14.71
C LYS A 34 3.10 -8.07 -14.67
N HIS A 35 2.46 -6.91 -14.59
CA HIS A 35 1.01 -6.80 -14.40
C HIS A 35 0.44 -5.54 -15.07
N ILE A 36 -0.89 -5.54 -15.28
CA ILE A 36 -1.63 -4.37 -15.74
C ILE A 36 -2.20 -3.64 -14.53
N VAL A 37 -2.04 -2.32 -14.52
CA VAL A 37 -2.58 -1.39 -13.53
C VAL A 37 -3.64 -0.54 -14.20
N ASP A 38 -4.83 -0.49 -13.60
CA ASP A 38 -5.95 0.34 -14.01
C ASP A 38 -6.02 1.60 -13.14
N VAL A 39 -6.24 2.74 -13.79
CA VAL A 39 -6.57 4.01 -13.15
C VAL A 39 -8.07 4.01 -12.83
N VAL A 40 -8.42 3.93 -11.55
CA VAL A 40 -9.83 3.82 -11.10
C VAL A 40 -10.45 5.16 -10.70
N ASP A 41 -9.63 6.21 -10.55
CA ASP A 41 -10.07 7.60 -10.46
C ASP A 41 -9.21 8.45 -11.42
N PRO A 42 -9.67 8.64 -12.68
CA PRO A 42 -8.95 9.43 -13.67
C PRO A 42 -9.06 10.95 -13.42
N THR A 43 -9.91 11.37 -12.49
CA THR A 43 -10.11 12.78 -12.15
C THR A 43 -9.17 13.28 -11.06
N HIS A 44 -8.54 12.36 -10.34
CA HIS A 44 -7.64 12.70 -9.25
C HIS A 44 -6.37 13.40 -9.77
N PRO A 45 -5.87 14.47 -9.14
CA PRO A 45 -4.67 15.17 -9.62
C PRO A 45 -3.43 14.28 -9.80
N ILE A 46 -3.31 13.22 -8.98
CA ILE A 46 -2.22 12.23 -9.07
C ILE A 46 -2.23 11.49 -10.42
N THR A 47 -3.40 11.21 -10.98
CA THR A 47 -3.57 10.42 -12.20
C THR A 47 -3.65 11.31 -13.45
N ASN A 48 -3.41 12.62 -13.32
CA ASN A 48 -3.42 13.54 -14.45
C ASN A 48 -2.33 13.21 -15.49
N GLY A 49 -2.78 13.01 -16.73
CA GLY A 49 -1.92 12.63 -17.86
C GLY A 49 -1.42 11.18 -17.80
N ILE A 50 -1.96 10.35 -16.90
CA ILE A 50 -1.69 8.91 -16.84
C ILE A 50 -2.71 8.17 -17.71
N PRO A 51 -2.31 7.19 -18.53
CA PRO A 51 -3.25 6.38 -19.31
C PRO A 51 -4.25 5.63 -18.42
N GLU A 52 -5.44 5.32 -18.95
CA GLU A 52 -6.48 4.57 -18.23
C GLU A 52 -5.98 3.22 -17.68
N SER A 53 -5.04 2.59 -18.38
CA SER A 53 -4.30 1.45 -17.88
C SER A 53 -2.89 1.43 -18.45
N PHE A 54 -1.96 0.82 -17.72
CA PHE A 54 -0.57 0.66 -18.15
C PHE A 54 0.00 -0.66 -17.64
N GLU A 55 0.99 -1.17 -18.37
CA GLU A 55 1.77 -2.33 -17.96
C GLU A 55 2.96 -1.88 -17.12
N PHE A 56 3.15 -2.51 -15.97
CA PHE A 56 4.24 -2.22 -15.05
C PHE A 56 4.89 -3.51 -14.58
N THR A 57 6.11 -3.45 -14.05
CA THR A 57 6.79 -4.61 -13.45
C THR A 57 7.40 -4.17 -12.15
N ASP A 58 7.00 -4.81 -11.04
CA ASP A 58 7.46 -4.43 -9.71
C ASP A 58 7.26 -5.54 -8.68
N GLU A 59 7.71 -5.27 -7.44
CA GLU A 59 7.30 -6.04 -6.27
C GLU A 59 5.87 -5.70 -5.85
N LEU A 60 5.02 -6.72 -5.74
CA LEU A 60 3.68 -6.58 -5.18
C LEU A 60 3.65 -7.02 -3.73
N TYR A 61 2.87 -6.30 -2.92
CA TYR A 61 2.62 -6.67 -1.54
C TYR A 61 1.16 -7.04 -1.31
N LEU A 62 0.96 -8.22 -0.72
CA LEU A 62 -0.30 -8.66 -0.16
C LEU A 62 -0.32 -8.28 1.32
N ALA A 63 -1.11 -7.26 1.64
CA ALA A 63 -1.20 -6.64 2.96
C ALA A 63 -2.65 -6.23 3.25
N PRO A 64 -3.05 -6.15 4.54
CA PRO A 64 -4.39 -5.69 4.89
C PRO A 64 -4.55 -4.20 4.55
N ILE A 65 -5.35 -3.92 3.52
CA ILE A 65 -5.82 -2.59 3.15
C ILE A 65 -7.29 -2.48 3.58
N PHE A 66 -7.58 -1.49 4.42
CA PHE A 66 -8.94 -1.19 4.84
C PHE A 66 -9.59 -0.27 3.82
N GLU A 67 -10.20 -0.84 2.78
CA GLU A 67 -10.85 -0.12 1.66
C GLU A 67 -11.76 1.02 2.10
N LYS A 68 -12.46 0.87 3.23
CA LYS A 68 -13.34 1.91 3.79
C LYS A 68 -12.61 3.17 4.30
N ASN A 69 -11.30 3.10 4.53
CA ASN A 69 -10.47 4.18 5.08
C ASN A 69 -9.58 4.83 4.01
N VAL A 70 -9.62 4.35 2.76
CA VAL A 70 -8.77 4.83 1.68
C VAL A 70 -9.63 5.14 0.46
N HIS A 71 -9.10 5.99 -0.42
CA HIS A 71 -9.66 6.27 -1.73
C HIS A 71 -8.71 5.68 -2.78
N PRO A 72 -9.02 4.49 -3.33
CA PRO A 72 -8.20 3.86 -4.35
C PRO A 72 -8.14 4.74 -5.61
N ILE A 73 -6.94 4.95 -6.13
CA ILE A 73 -6.71 5.65 -7.41
C ILE A 73 -6.10 4.70 -8.46
N LEU A 74 -5.45 3.62 -8.02
CA LEU A 74 -4.85 2.60 -8.89
C LEU A 74 -5.18 1.20 -8.37
N ARG A 75 -5.59 0.29 -9.28
CA ARG A 75 -5.80 -1.12 -8.98
C ARG A 75 -5.02 -2.02 -9.92
N SER A 76 -4.50 -3.12 -9.41
CA SER A 76 -3.86 -4.12 -10.25
C SER A 76 -4.85 -5.18 -10.73
N ARG A 77 -4.70 -5.64 -11.97
CA ARG A 77 -5.35 -6.84 -12.50
C ARG A 77 -4.70 -8.15 -12.06
N HIS A 78 -3.61 -8.09 -11.29
CA HIS A 78 -3.02 -9.27 -10.66
C HIS A 78 -3.96 -9.84 -9.60
N GLU A 79 -3.92 -11.16 -9.40
CA GLU A 79 -4.78 -11.83 -8.42
C GLU A 79 -4.12 -11.83 -7.02
N PHE A 80 -4.69 -11.04 -6.10
CA PHE A 80 -4.21 -10.88 -4.72
C PHE A 80 -4.70 -12.02 -3.81
N SER A 81 -4.26 -13.24 -4.12
CA SER A 81 -4.52 -14.47 -3.35
C SER A 81 -3.22 -15.05 -2.80
N SER A 82 -3.29 -15.79 -1.68
CA SER A 82 -2.11 -16.38 -1.03
C SER A 82 -1.29 -17.33 -1.93
N GLN A 83 -1.90 -17.88 -2.97
CA GLN A 83 -1.22 -18.73 -3.95
C GLN A 83 -0.21 -17.95 -4.79
N ASN A 84 -0.42 -16.64 -4.94
CA ASN A 84 0.41 -15.78 -5.77
C ASN A 84 1.46 -14.99 -5.01
N PHE A 85 1.62 -15.18 -3.69
CA PHE A 85 2.57 -14.42 -2.87
C PHE A 85 3.36 -15.35 -1.93
N TYR A 86 4.49 -14.85 -1.43
CA TYR A 86 5.34 -15.53 -0.44
C TYR A 86 5.27 -14.85 0.92
N SER A 87 5.40 -15.62 1.99
CA SER A 87 5.34 -15.11 3.36
C SER A 87 6.62 -14.37 3.74
N ALA A 88 6.50 -13.11 4.17
CA ALA A 88 7.65 -12.34 4.68
C ALA A 88 8.22 -12.94 5.98
N ASP A 89 7.39 -13.52 6.85
CA ASP A 89 7.86 -14.19 8.07
C ASP A 89 8.70 -15.43 7.75
N LEU A 90 8.28 -16.25 6.77
CA LEU A 90 9.06 -17.40 6.33
C LEU A 90 10.39 -16.94 5.71
N ALA A 91 10.39 -15.88 4.91
CA ALA A 91 11.61 -15.30 4.37
C ALA A 91 12.59 -14.86 5.46
N ILE A 92 12.11 -14.16 6.51
CA ILE A 92 12.92 -13.74 7.66
C ILE A 92 13.50 -14.95 8.41
N ARG A 93 12.79 -16.08 8.44
CA ARG A 93 13.23 -17.34 9.07
C ARG A 93 14.13 -18.20 8.17
N GLY A 94 14.57 -17.67 7.02
CA GLY A 94 15.45 -18.36 6.09
C GLY A 94 14.73 -19.29 5.10
N GLN A 95 13.40 -19.25 5.05
CA GLN A 95 12.57 -19.98 4.09
C GLN A 95 12.00 -19.00 3.06
N GLY A 96 12.89 -18.35 2.31
CA GLY A 96 12.50 -17.46 1.21
C GLY A 96 11.64 -18.19 0.18
N PHE A 97 10.76 -17.45 -0.51
CA PHE A 97 9.89 -17.96 -1.57
C PHE A 97 8.95 -19.09 -1.13
N SER A 98 8.57 -19.11 0.14
CA SER A 98 7.65 -20.10 0.70
C SER A 98 6.33 -19.47 1.12
N ASN A 99 5.24 -20.17 0.84
CA ASN A 99 3.89 -19.93 1.35
C ASN A 99 3.34 -21.17 2.09
N LYS A 100 4.23 -22.07 2.52
CA LYS A 100 3.86 -23.37 3.08
C LYS A 100 3.04 -23.23 4.38
N ASP A 101 2.01 -24.06 4.49
CA ASP A 101 1.15 -24.21 5.66
C ASP A 101 0.39 -22.94 6.08
N TRP A 102 0.19 -21.99 5.15
CA TRP A 102 -0.48 -20.72 5.43
C TRP A 102 -1.41 -20.22 4.33
N GLU A 103 -2.58 -19.74 4.77
CA GLU A 103 -3.50 -18.98 3.93
C GLU A 103 -3.58 -17.54 4.43
N HIS A 104 -3.45 -16.61 3.49
CA HIS A 104 -3.74 -15.20 3.72
C HIS A 104 -5.16 -14.93 3.19
N PRO A 105 -6.06 -14.28 3.96
CA PRO A 105 -7.37 -13.92 3.43
C PRO A 105 -7.21 -13.00 2.22
N PRO A 106 -8.08 -13.07 1.20
CA PRO A 106 -8.05 -12.13 0.08
C PRO A 106 -8.02 -10.68 0.57
N THR A 107 -7.17 -9.85 -0.04
CA THR A 107 -7.08 -8.42 0.27
C THR A 107 -7.45 -7.58 -0.93
N SER A 108 -7.55 -6.28 -0.70
CA SER A 108 -7.62 -5.29 -1.78
C SER A 108 -6.47 -5.50 -2.78
N ASN A 109 -6.78 -5.30 -4.06
CA ASN A 109 -5.82 -5.16 -5.16
C ASN A 109 -5.45 -3.69 -5.44
N ALA A 110 -5.74 -2.77 -4.49
CA ALA A 110 -5.33 -1.37 -4.60
C ALA A 110 -3.81 -1.27 -4.45
N VAL A 111 -3.15 -0.79 -5.51
CA VAL A 111 -1.70 -0.57 -5.58
C VAL A 111 -1.34 0.92 -5.50
N GLY A 112 -2.34 1.79 -5.50
CA GLY A 112 -2.21 3.21 -5.20
C GLY A 112 -3.51 3.77 -4.65
N TRP A 113 -3.42 4.55 -3.58
CA TRP A 113 -4.58 5.13 -2.89
C TRP A 113 -4.19 6.40 -2.15
N VAL A 114 -5.20 7.22 -1.85
CA VAL A 114 -5.05 8.40 -1.00
C VAL A 114 -5.91 8.28 0.25
N LYS A 115 -5.51 8.93 1.34
CA LYS A 115 -6.33 9.08 2.54
C LYS A 115 -5.97 10.37 3.28
N HIS A 116 -6.71 10.68 4.33
CA HIS A 116 -6.32 11.71 5.29
C HIS A 116 -5.77 11.07 6.57
N ALA A 117 -4.80 11.73 7.20
CA ALA A 117 -4.31 11.40 8.53
C ALA A 117 -4.42 12.66 9.41
N GLY A 118 -5.57 12.81 10.07
CA GLY A 118 -6.00 14.12 10.57
C GLY A 118 -6.14 15.09 9.39
N ASN A 119 -5.57 16.30 9.51
CA ASN A 119 -5.58 17.33 8.47
C ASN A 119 -4.50 17.14 7.38
N SER A 120 -3.78 16.00 7.39
CA SER A 120 -2.71 15.75 6.43
C SER A 120 -3.20 14.88 5.28
N PRO A 121 -3.09 15.30 4.01
CA PRO A 121 -3.28 14.42 2.88
C PRO A 121 -2.14 13.41 2.79
N VAL A 122 -2.46 12.16 2.47
CA VAL A 122 -1.51 11.07 2.33
C VAL A 122 -1.76 10.38 1.01
N ALA A 123 -0.74 10.27 0.17
CA ALA A 123 -0.72 9.41 -1.00
C ALA A 123 0.18 8.21 -0.74
N TYR A 124 -0.30 7.02 -1.09
CA TYR A 124 0.46 5.78 -1.07
C TYR A 124 0.50 5.23 -2.49
N LEU A 125 1.71 4.96 -2.99
CA LEU A 125 1.98 4.25 -4.23
C LEU A 125 2.84 3.04 -3.86
N GLN A 126 2.41 1.84 -4.22
CA GLN A 126 3.10 0.61 -3.84
C GLN A 126 4.45 0.46 -4.55
N PHE A 127 4.58 1.07 -5.72
CA PHE A 127 5.69 0.83 -6.63
C PHE A 127 7.04 1.39 -6.12
N GLY A 128 8.14 0.83 -6.61
CA GLY A 128 9.49 1.34 -6.42
C GLY A 128 10.49 0.37 -5.80
N ASP A 129 10.39 -0.94 -6.05
CA ASP A 129 11.34 -1.93 -5.51
C ASP A 129 12.79 -1.69 -6.00
N GLY A 130 12.95 -1.33 -7.27
CA GLY A 130 14.24 -1.23 -7.92
C GLY A 130 14.48 0.07 -8.72
N PRO A 131 15.73 0.29 -9.15
CA PRO A 131 16.10 1.47 -9.95
C PRO A 131 15.40 1.51 -11.31
N GLY A 132 15.00 0.34 -11.86
CA GLY A 132 14.26 0.25 -13.12
C GLY A 132 12.88 0.90 -13.03
N GLN A 133 12.20 0.74 -11.90
CA GLN A 133 10.89 1.32 -11.65
C GLN A 133 10.98 2.85 -11.62
N TYR A 134 11.97 3.42 -10.92
CA TYR A 134 12.20 4.87 -10.90
C TYR A 134 12.64 5.47 -12.25
N ALA A 135 13.11 4.64 -13.19
CA ALA A 135 13.39 5.07 -14.55
C ALA A 135 12.11 5.15 -15.42
N GLU A 136 11.03 4.49 -15.01
CA GLU A 136 9.80 4.39 -15.79
C GLU A 136 9.08 5.76 -15.87
N PRO A 137 8.81 6.28 -17.09
CA PRO A 137 8.24 7.61 -17.27
C PRO A 137 6.87 7.84 -16.60
N ILE A 138 5.95 6.86 -16.68
CA ILE A 138 4.61 6.96 -16.08
C ILE A 138 4.74 7.07 -14.55
N PHE A 139 5.58 6.26 -13.92
CA PHE A 139 5.80 6.28 -12.47
C PHE A 139 6.46 7.58 -12.02
N ARG A 140 7.44 8.10 -12.77
CA ARG A 140 8.03 9.40 -12.49
C ARG A 140 7.01 10.53 -12.53
N GLN A 141 6.12 10.52 -13.52
CA GLN A 141 5.03 11.48 -13.61
C GLN A 141 4.06 11.34 -12.43
N MET A 142 3.67 10.11 -12.07
CA MET A 142 2.81 9.87 -10.90
C MET A 142 3.43 10.35 -9.59
N ILE A 143 4.73 10.13 -9.37
CA ILE A 143 5.45 10.65 -8.20
C ILE A 143 5.41 12.18 -8.20
N GLY A 144 5.70 12.82 -9.34
CA GLY A 144 5.64 14.27 -9.49
C GLY A 144 4.24 14.81 -9.14
N ASN A 145 3.20 14.22 -9.73
CA ASN A 145 1.81 14.60 -9.45
C ASN A 145 1.44 14.38 -7.98
N ALA A 146 1.90 13.29 -7.35
CA ALA A 146 1.66 13.00 -5.94
C ALA A 146 2.32 14.02 -5.00
N ILE A 147 3.56 14.42 -5.29
CA ILE A 147 4.25 15.47 -4.54
C ILE A 147 3.51 16.80 -4.70
N THR A 148 3.17 17.19 -5.93
CA THR A 148 2.42 18.42 -6.20
C THR A 148 1.08 18.42 -5.47
N TRP A 149 0.30 17.35 -5.59
CA TRP A 149 -0.98 17.20 -4.89
C TRP A 149 -0.82 17.26 -3.38
N ALA A 150 0.08 16.49 -2.79
CA ALA A 150 0.26 16.46 -1.33
C ALA A 150 0.72 17.80 -0.74
N SER A 151 1.37 18.64 -1.55
CA SER A 151 1.78 20.01 -1.16
C SER A 151 0.71 21.09 -1.42
N SER A 152 -0.38 20.73 -2.09
CA SER A 152 -1.39 21.68 -2.56
C SER A 152 -2.38 22.07 -1.47
N LYS A 153 -2.93 23.29 -1.56
CA LYS A 153 -3.97 23.75 -0.62
C LYS A 153 -5.22 22.87 -0.74
N GLU A 154 -5.55 22.48 -1.96
CA GLU A 154 -6.69 21.64 -2.31
C GLU A 154 -6.64 20.30 -1.58
N ALA A 155 -5.47 19.65 -1.52
CA ALA A 155 -5.32 18.39 -0.79
C ALA A 155 -5.41 18.56 0.72
N HIS A 156 -4.89 19.67 1.26
CA HIS A 156 -5.01 19.99 2.68
C HIS A 156 -6.45 20.31 3.09
N ASP A 157 -7.19 21.06 2.27
CA ASP A 157 -8.61 21.35 2.49
C ASP A 157 -9.43 20.05 2.44
N TRP A 158 -9.20 19.21 1.42
CA TRP A 158 -9.83 17.88 1.31
C TRP A 158 -9.56 17.01 2.55
N ALA A 159 -8.33 17.00 3.07
CA ALA A 159 -7.98 16.22 4.26
C ALA A 159 -8.69 16.76 5.52
N GLN A 160 -8.81 18.08 5.65
CA GLN A 160 -9.53 18.72 6.75
C GLN A 160 -11.03 18.39 6.72
N GLU A 161 -11.67 18.47 5.56
CA GLU A 161 -13.09 18.12 5.38
C GLU A 161 -13.33 16.66 5.79
N ARG A 162 -12.52 15.72 5.28
CA ARG A 162 -12.63 14.30 5.63
C ARG A 162 -12.38 14.02 7.10
N PHE A 163 -11.47 14.76 7.74
CA PHE A 163 -11.25 14.62 9.17
C PHE A 163 -12.43 15.14 10.00
N GLN A 164 -13.07 16.23 9.58
CA GLN A 164 -14.28 16.74 10.22
C GLN A 164 -15.45 15.75 10.09
N GLU A 165 -15.59 15.10 8.93
CA GLU A 165 -16.63 14.09 8.69
C GLU A 165 -16.41 12.81 9.50
N SER A 166 -15.18 12.28 9.50
CA SER A 166 -14.87 10.98 10.11
C SER A 166 -14.63 11.05 11.63
N GLY A 167 -14.26 12.23 12.16
CA GLY A 167 -13.96 12.44 13.58
C GLY A 167 -12.82 11.57 14.12
N SER A 168 -12.04 10.92 13.26
CA SER A 168 -11.00 9.95 13.63
C SER A 168 -9.85 9.94 12.63
N PHE A 169 -8.70 9.43 13.07
CA PHE A 169 -7.59 9.16 12.16
C PHE A 169 -7.96 7.93 11.31
N ALA A 170 -8.17 8.14 10.01
CA ALA A 170 -8.41 7.05 9.05
C ALA A 170 -7.12 6.30 8.70
#